data_AF-A0A2Z2NKN0-F1
#
_entry.id   AF-A0A2Z2NKN0-F1
#
_cell.length_a   1.000
_cell.length_b   1.000
_cell.length_c   1.000
_cell.angle_alpha   90.00
_cell.angle_beta   90.00
_cell.angle_gamma   90.00
#
_symmetry.space_group_name_H-M   'P 1'
#
loop_
_entity.id
_entity.type
_entity.pdbx_description
1 polymer ?
#
loop_
_entity_poly.entity_id
_entity_poly.type
_entity_poly.pdbx_seq_one_letter_code
_entity_poly.pdbx_strand_id
1 'polypeptide(L)'
;MKSRIPAVLRQCNLSTAAICVSTLFLASCGGGSGDNASGGNSPLVVEGGSGTPADDIETSQLLRKAATGTSVSLGKNVTGMQRVGDSSSSVGLLLDTSPLESLVSLMSSKPDEESISTDEVLNTNVEDDIASFIESLLGLDKPLAEVDRTGNHITIDPDDASFCEEELLDESSTANDLADCQSLVSNLLVEVDAATEDSGLITVNFAQQELLLIGYSPVSTNYEIKLPAVETLLNHVEQLDGGSGSMPSMQGALRFSATVNNDAVNAESGTFSISVTEALSIIGNDGTNISLQPSTLLSVSSDTATTSASIEFDIGALNAAFSSDDDADGLSTSVLAFAGLTARMDVSNDGDSLLVSNVGIGNGPLTLTVDSEELIKLVMGTFGFSIEGNTGTITLNDNLDFLLSAGSVNSLSAEAPTGTALTVQDNGISQVLLGGPLLMSVVDDNDGAPITDSISIGVGDCFMADDSIDSVLPFVAADCGL
;
A
#
# COMPACT_ATOMS: atom_id res chain seq x y z
N MET A 1 -13.88 11.11 37.26
CA MET A 1 -13.37 9.73 37.08
C MET A 1 -13.57 9.37 35.62
N LYS A 2 -12.59 9.73 34.79
CA LYS A 2 -12.43 9.31 33.40
C LYS A 2 -10.99 8.83 33.34
N SER A 3 -10.78 7.51 33.36
CA SER A 3 -9.47 6.88 33.14
C SER A 3 -9.01 7.28 31.74
N ARG A 4 -7.89 8.00 31.61
CA ARG A 4 -7.39 8.50 30.32
C ARG A 4 -6.16 7.69 29.91
N ILE A 5 -6.41 6.55 29.30
CA ILE A 5 -5.47 5.87 28.41
C ILE A 5 -4.86 6.89 27.43
N PRO A 6 -3.58 6.76 27.05
CA PRO A 6 -2.91 7.64 26.10
C PRO A 6 -3.78 7.94 24.86
N ALA A 7 -3.74 9.17 24.37
CA ALA A 7 -4.56 9.62 23.24
C ALA A 7 -4.40 8.78 21.96
N VAL A 8 -3.30 8.03 21.86
CA VAL A 8 -2.94 7.11 20.76
C VAL A 8 -3.79 5.82 20.76
N LEU A 9 -4.18 5.30 21.93
CA LEU A 9 -4.96 4.05 22.04
C LEU A 9 -6.48 4.31 22.14
N ARG A 10 -6.87 5.51 22.56
CA ARG A 10 -8.25 5.86 22.92
C ARG A 10 -9.19 6.14 21.76
N GLN A 11 -8.69 6.16 20.53
CA GLN A 11 -9.53 6.46 19.36
C GLN A 11 -10.05 5.19 18.68
N CYS A 12 -9.71 3.97 19.13
CA CYS A 12 -9.89 2.71 18.40
C CYS A 12 -11.39 2.27 18.17
N ASN A 13 -12.16 3.02 17.36
CA ASN A 13 -13.39 2.60 16.66
C ASN A 13 -13.04 1.94 15.31
N LEU A 14 -14.01 1.44 14.53
CA LEU A 14 -13.78 0.77 13.23
C LEU A 14 -12.86 1.55 12.26
N SER A 15 -12.97 2.89 12.26
CA SER A 15 -12.11 3.84 11.53
C SER A 15 -10.66 3.91 12.04
N THR A 16 -10.39 3.25 13.16
CA THR A 16 -9.24 3.48 14.02
C THR A 16 -8.55 2.18 14.43
N ALA A 17 -9.17 1.02 14.23
CA ALA A 17 -8.43 -0.23 14.04
C ALA A 17 -7.41 -0.09 12.89
N ALA A 18 -7.78 0.65 11.83
CA ALA A 18 -6.84 1.09 10.80
C ALA A 18 -5.74 2.02 11.32
N ILE A 19 -5.98 2.83 12.38
CA ILE A 19 -4.98 3.68 13.05
C ILE A 19 -4.08 2.87 13.98
N CYS A 20 -4.62 1.95 14.76
CA CYS A 20 -3.83 1.07 15.64
C CYS A 20 -2.96 0.11 14.79
N VAL A 21 -3.49 -0.38 13.67
CA VAL A 21 -2.70 -1.09 12.63
C VAL A 21 -1.75 -0.14 11.93
N SER A 22 -2.14 1.10 11.60
CA SER A 22 -1.24 2.07 10.96
C SER A 22 -0.23 2.71 11.90
N THR A 23 -0.36 2.72 13.22
CA THR A 23 0.70 3.13 14.14
C THR A 23 1.69 2.00 14.36
N LEU A 24 1.22 0.74 14.39
CA LEU A 24 2.10 -0.44 14.29
C LEU A 24 2.79 -0.52 12.92
N PHE A 25 2.09 -0.18 11.82
CA PHE A 25 2.65 -0.07 10.47
C PHE A 25 3.52 1.18 10.29
N LEU A 26 3.25 2.32 10.92
CA LEU A 26 4.07 3.54 10.82
C LEU A 26 5.31 3.41 11.72
N ALA A 27 5.23 2.62 12.79
CA ALA A 27 6.39 2.18 13.56
C ALA A 27 7.18 1.04 12.87
N SER A 28 6.57 0.28 11.95
CA SER A 28 7.22 -0.85 11.25
C SER A 28 7.44 -0.68 9.73
N CYS A 29 6.98 0.41 9.12
CA CYS A 29 7.11 0.74 7.69
C CYS A 29 7.60 2.17 7.51
N GLY A 30 8.92 2.34 7.53
CA GLY A 30 9.60 3.16 6.54
C GLY A 30 10.09 2.26 5.39
N GLY A 31 9.79 2.60 4.13
CA GLY A 31 10.06 1.78 2.90
C GLY A 31 11.54 1.37 2.68
N GLY A 32 12.02 0.33 1.95
CA GLY A 32 11.49 -0.39 0.77
C GLY A 32 12.37 -1.50 0.11
N SER A 33 11.67 -2.44 -0.60
CA SER A 33 11.79 -3.86 -1.20
C SER A 33 12.89 -4.28 -2.15
N GLY A 34 12.92 -5.58 -2.51
CA GLY A 34 13.47 -6.14 -3.76
C GLY A 34 13.50 -7.67 -3.79
N ASP A 35 12.59 -8.19 -4.63
CA ASP A 35 12.76 -9.18 -5.71
C ASP A 35 13.39 -10.56 -5.36
N ASN A 36 12.90 -11.72 -5.82
CA ASN A 36 11.86 -12.09 -6.80
C ASN A 36 11.55 -13.62 -6.68
N ALA A 37 10.29 -14.06 -6.62
CA ALA A 37 9.83 -15.35 -7.20
C ALA A 37 8.31 -15.61 -7.01
N SER A 38 7.62 -15.75 -8.15
CA SER A 38 6.39 -16.54 -8.40
C SER A 38 5.24 -16.48 -7.39
N GLY A 39 4.10 -15.94 -7.85
CA GLY A 39 2.81 -16.02 -7.20
C GLY A 39 2.48 -17.44 -6.71
N GLY A 40 2.28 -17.52 -5.40
CA GLY A 40 1.87 -18.70 -4.65
C GLY A 40 1.95 -18.38 -3.17
N ASN A 41 1.07 -18.96 -2.35
CA ASN A 41 1.06 -18.86 -0.89
C ASN A 41 2.39 -19.35 -0.28
N SER A 42 3.46 -18.56 -0.38
CA SER A 42 4.77 -18.91 0.15
C SER A 42 4.97 -18.22 1.50
N PRO A 43 5.42 -18.96 2.53
CA PRO A 43 5.77 -18.39 3.82
C PRO A 43 6.87 -17.32 3.65
N LEU A 44 7.02 -16.44 4.64
CA LEU A 44 8.10 -15.46 4.67
C LEU A 44 9.46 -16.18 4.55
N VAL A 45 10.14 -16.01 3.42
CA VAL A 45 11.47 -16.59 3.16
C VAL A 45 12.51 -15.49 3.32
N VAL A 46 13.44 -15.67 4.27
CA VAL A 46 14.62 -14.81 4.42
C VAL A 46 15.72 -15.39 3.55
N GLU A 47 16.21 -14.64 2.56
CA GLU A 47 17.36 -15.08 1.77
C GLU A 47 18.60 -15.22 2.66
N GLY A 48 19.19 -16.41 2.65
CA GLY A 48 20.34 -16.72 3.50
C GLY A 48 21.57 -15.91 3.08
N GLY A 49 22.04 -15.02 3.96
CA GLY A 49 23.31 -14.32 3.77
C GLY A 49 24.50 -15.28 3.89
N SER A 50 25.67 -14.90 3.35
CA SER A 50 26.92 -15.66 3.48
C SER A 50 27.58 -15.57 4.88
N GLY A 51 26.78 -15.35 5.92
CA GLY A 51 27.23 -15.08 7.29
C GLY A 51 27.70 -16.34 8.04
N THR A 52 28.36 -16.13 9.17
CA THR A 52 28.75 -17.23 10.08
C THR A 52 27.49 -17.92 10.63
N PRO A 53 27.50 -19.25 10.85
CA PRO A 53 26.40 -19.95 11.50
C PRO A 53 26.06 -19.30 12.85
N ALA A 54 24.76 -19.16 13.15
CA ALA A 54 24.29 -18.52 14.38
C ALA A 54 24.74 -19.27 15.65
N ASP A 55 25.00 -20.58 15.58
CA ASP A 55 25.50 -21.41 16.69
C ASP A 55 26.87 -20.98 17.24
N ASP A 56 27.69 -20.26 16.47
CA ASP A 56 29.06 -19.90 16.83
C ASP A 56 29.18 -18.55 17.57
N ILE A 57 28.07 -17.83 17.77
CA ILE A 57 28.02 -16.49 18.38
C ILE A 57 27.23 -16.48 19.71
N GLU A 58 27.64 -15.65 20.66
CA GLU A 58 26.95 -15.47 21.95
C GLU A 58 25.52 -14.91 21.74
N THR A 59 24.56 -15.34 22.58
CA THR A 59 23.15 -14.95 22.45
C THR A 59 22.95 -13.43 22.42
N SER A 60 23.59 -12.69 23.32
CA SER A 60 23.47 -11.22 23.37
C SER A 60 24.05 -10.54 22.12
N GLN A 61 25.09 -11.12 21.53
CA GLN A 61 25.67 -10.62 20.27
C GLN A 61 24.76 -10.94 19.08
N LEU A 62 24.16 -12.13 19.05
CA LEU A 62 23.20 -12.53 18.02
C LEU A 62 21.95 -11.64 18.06
N LEU A 63 21.39 -11.38 19.24
CA LEU A 63 20.25 -10.48 19.41
C LEU A 63 20.60 -9.03 19.03
N ARG A 64 21.79 -8.54 19.40
CA ARG A 64 22.26 -7.21 18.98
C ARG A 64 22.43 -7.12 17.47
N LYS A 65 22.89 -8.20 16.81
CA LYS A 65 22.95 -8.28 15.35
C LYS A 65 21.57 -8.36 14.70
N ALA A 66 20.60 -9.05 15.29
CA ALA A 66 19.22 -9.07 14.82
C ALA A 66 18.58 -7.67 14.92
N ALA A 67 18.79 -6.97 16.05
CA ALA A 67 18.36 -5.58 16.25
C ALA A 67 18.99 -4.64 15.20
N THR A 68 20.32 -4.69 15.09
CA THR A 68 21.09 -3.88 14.13
C THR A 68 20.71 -4.21 12.69
N GLY A 69 20.54 -5.49 12.35
CA GLY A 69 20.18 -5.93 11.01
C GLY A 69 18.80 -5.41 10.61
N THR A 70 17.85 -5.39 11.55
CA THR A 70 16.52 -4.84 11.33
C THR A 70 16.57 -3.32 11.09
N SER A 71 17.21 -2.56 11.99
CA SER A 71 17.25 -1.10 11.90
C SER A 71 18.13 -0.57 10.75
N VAL A 72 19.34 -1.11 10.60
CA VAL A 72 20.29 -0.68 9.56
C VAL A 72 19.81 -1.07 8.17
N SER A 73 19.20 -2.25 7.99
CA SER A 73 18.67 -2.62 6.69
C SER A 73 17.52 -1.68 6.30
N LEU A 74 16.64 -1.33 7.24
CA LEU A 74 15.62 -0.30 7.02
C LEU A 74 16.22 1.05 6.63
N GLY A 75 17.17 1.58 7.41
CA GLY A 75 17.81 2.87 7.16
C GLY A 75 18.57 2.92 5.83
N LYS A 76 19.28 1.83 5.48
CA LYS A 76 19.95 1.68 4.17
C LYS A 76 18.97 1.58 3.02
N ASN A 77 17.83 0.94 3.23
CA ASN A 77 16.80 0.79 2.20
C ASN A 77 16.09 2.13 1.95
N VAL A 78 15.73 2.88 3.00
CA VAL A 78 15.18 4.24 2.90
C VAL A 78 16.18 5.18 2.22
N THR A 79 17.43 5.22 2.71
CA THR A 79 18.48 6.10 2.15
C THR A 79 18.85 5.68 0.73
N GLY A 80 18.87 4.37 0.46
CA GLY A 80 19.11 3.80 -0.86
C GLY A 80 18.02 4.23 -1.84
N MET A 81 16.75 4.14 -1.44
CA MET A 81 15.62 4.63 -2.22
C MET A 81 15.63 6.14 -2.42
N GLN A 82 15.95 6.93 -1.40
CA GLN A 82 16.10 8.38 -1.56
C GLN A 82 17.19 8.69 -2.56
N ARG A 83 18.37 8.06 -2.43
CA ARG A 83 19.47 8.22 -3.37
C ARG A 83 19.09 7.78 -4.77
N VAL A 84 18.34 6.70 -4.91
CA VAL A 84 17.81 6.21 -6.19
C VAL A 84 16.79 7.20 -6.76
N GLY A 85 15.89 7.76 -5.95
CA GLY A 85 14.94 8.80 -6.34
C GLY A 85 15.62 10.11 -6.75
N ASP A 86 16.64 10.53 -6.01
CA ASP A 86 17.41 11.75 -6.25
C ASP A 86 18.35 11.62 -7.45
N SER A 87 18.87 10.41 -7.71
CA SER A 87 19.76 10.12 -8.84
C SER A 87 19.02 9.75 -10.12
N SER A 88 17.75 9.39 -10.01
CA SER A 88 16.88 9.04 -11.13
C SER A 88 15.92 10.20 -11.42
N SER A 89 16.24 11.01 -12.43
CA SER A 89 15.29 12.01 -12.97
C SER A 89 13.95 11.37 -13.37
N SER A 90 13.96 10.08 -13.70
CA SER A 90 12.79 9.27 -14.03
C SER A 90 11.91 8.93 -12.82
N VAL A 91 12.47 8.64 -11.63
CA VAL A 91 11.67 8.42 -10.41
C VAL A 91 11.11 9.74 -9.88
N GLY A 92 11.89 10.83 -9.94
CA GLY A 92 11.38 12.17 -9.65
C GLY A 92 10.14 12.50 -10.48
N LEU A 93 10.14 12.22 -11.79
CA LEU A 93 8.98 12.44 -12.65
C LEU A 93 7.74 11.60 -12.27
N LEU A 94 7.95 10.41 -11.70
CA LEU A 94 6.88 9.49 -11.30
C LEU A 94 6.28 9.84 -9.94
N LEU A 95 7.12 10.27 -8.99
CA LEU A 95 6.74 10.53 -7.59
C LEU A 95 6.42 12.00 -7.29
N ASP A 96 6.80 12.94 -8.17
CA ASP A 96 6.42 14.36 -8.10
C ASP A 96 4.97 14.60 -8.58
N THR A 97 4.32 13.54 -9.05
CA THR A 97 2.86 13.50 -9.19
C THR A 97 2.26 12.83 -7.96
N SER A 98 1.00 13.14 -7.68
CA SER A 98 0.33 13.01 -6.38
C SER A 98 -0.12 11.61 -5.88
N PRO A 99 0.22 10.41 -6.42
CA PRO A 99 -0.33 9.15 -5.90
C PRO A 99 0.11 8.81 -4.48
N LEU A 100 1.36 9.11 -4.12
CA LEU A 100 1.90 8.75 -2.79
C LEU A 100 1.38 9.69 -1.71
N GLU A 101 1.27 11.00 -1.99
CA GLU A 101 0.55 11.94 -1.13
C GLU A 101 -0.92 11.58 -1.01
N SER A 102 -1.56 11.10 -2.08
CA SER A 102 -2.95 10.63 -2.06
C SER A 102 -3.11 9.34 -1.24
N LEU A 103 -2.17 8.40 -1.34
CA LEU A 103 -2.15 7.17 -0.55
C LEU A 103 -1.92 7.48 0.93
N VAL A 104 -0.98 8.38 1.25
CA VAL A 104 -0.69 8.87 2.60
C VAL A 104 -1.87 9.68 3.17
N SER A 105 -2.55 10.46 2.33
CA SER A 105 -3.79 11.17 2.65
C SER A 105 -4.95 10.20 2.91
N LEU A 106 -5.07 9.12 2.13
CA LEU A 106 -6.04 8.04 2.36
C LEU A 106 -5.77 7.26 3.66
N MET A 107 -4.51 7.19 4.09
CA MET A 107 -4.14 6.63 5.40
C MET A 107 -4.30 7.66 6.55
N SER A 108 -4.44 8.95 6.24
CA SER A 108 -4.64 10.03 7.20
C SER A 108 -6.13 10.25 7.44
N SER A 109 -6.68 9.62 8.47
CA SER A 109 -8.14 9.61 8.75
C SER A 109 -8.78 10.96 9.18
N LYS A 110 -8.09 12.09 9.03
CA LYS A 110 -8.64 13.42 9.28
C LYS A 110 -8.35 14.38 8.13
N PRO A 111 -9.37 14.85 7.40
CA PRO A 111 -9.20 15.84 6.33
C PRO A 111 -8.77 17.24 6.83
N ASP A 112 -8.65 17.44 8.15
CA ASP A 112 -8.38 18.74 8.78
C ASP A 112 -7.03 18.82 9.55
N GLU A 113 -6.26 17.73 9.64
CA GLU A 113 -4.89 17.77 10.20
C GLU A 113 -3.89 17.95 9.05
N GLU A 114 -2.84 18.76 9.25
CA GLU A 114 -1.78 18.95 8.26
C GLU A 114 -1.26 17.58 7.83
N SER A 115 -1.38 17.27 6.53
CA SER A 115 -0.82 16.05 5.95
C SER A 115 0.66 15.99 6.28
N ILE A 116 1.11 14.89 6.88
CA ILE A 116 2.53 14.67 7.12
C ILE A 116 3.20 14.71 5.74
N SER A 117 4.06 15.70 5.53
CA SER A 117 4.74 15.85 4.24
C SER A 117 5.66 14.65 4.00
N THR A 118 5.83 14.26 2.73
CA THR A 118 6.77 13.21 2.33
C THR A 118 8.16 13.45 2.90
N ASP A 119 8.57 14.73 2.99
CA ASP A 119 9.83 15.15 3.61
C ASP A 119 9.87 14.93 5.13
N GLU A 120 8.74 15.03 5.84
CA GLU A 120 8.66 14.81 7.29
C GLU A 120 8.63 13.31 7.65
N VAL A 121 8.00 12.48 6.81
CA VAL A 121 8.06 11.00 6.90
C VAL A 121 9.47 10.48 6.60
N LEU A 122 10.17 11.11 5.66
CA LEU A 122 11.50 10.65 5.18
C LEU A 122 12.69 11.19 6.00
N ASN A 123 12.47 12.17 6.88
CA ASN A 123 13.53 12.91 7.57
C ASN A 123 13.40 12.85 9.11
N THR A 124 12.51 12.03 9.66
CA THR A 124 12.44 11.73 11.10
C THR A 124 13.56 10.77 11.49
N ASN A 125 13.98 10.78 12.77
CA ASN A 125 15.02 9.89 13.34
C ASN A 125 14.53 8.42 13.47
N VAL A 126 13.94 7.88 12.41
CA VAL A 126 13.27 6.57 12.34
C VAL A 126 14.23 5.42 12.67
N GLU A 127 15.50 5.52 12.29
CA GLU A 127 16.50 4.49 12.57
C GLU A 127 16.75 4.35 14.08
N ASP A 128 16.79 5.46 14.83
CA ASP A 128 17.07 5.47 16.26
C ASP A 128 15.87 4.97 17.07
N ASP A 129 14.65 5.40 16.70
CA ASP A 129 13.41 5.00 17.40
C ASP A 129 13.08 3.51 17.19
N ILE A 130 13.20 3.01 15.95
CA ILE A 130 12.97 1.58 15.66
C ILE A 130 14.08 0.72 16.28
N ALA A 131 15.33 1.17 16.25
CA ALA A 131 16.41 0.44 16.93
C ALA A 131 16.11 0.33 18.42
N SER A 132 15.70 1.41 19.09
CA SER A 132 15.35 1.41 20.51
C SER A 132 14.17 0.46 20.81
N PHE A 133 13.12 0.50 20.00
CA PHE A 133 11.96 -0.40 20.15
C PHE A 133 12.35 -1.88 19.99
N ILE A 134 13.11 -2.22 18.95
CA ILE A 134 13.56 -3.60 18.71
C ILE A 134 14.53 -4.05 19.80
N GLU A 135 15.44 -3.19 20.26
CA GLU A 135 16.33 -3.52 21.39
C GLU A 135 15.53 -3.81 22.67
N SER A 136 14.50 -3.01 22.95
CA SER A 136 13.59 -3.21 24.07
C SER A 136 12.82 -4.54 23.96
N LEU A 137 12.25 -4.84 22.79
CA LEU A 137 11.57 -6.12 22.51
C LEU A 137 12.48 -7.33 22.66
N LEU A 138 13.74 -7.23 22.24
CA LEU A 138 14.72 -8.30 22.34
C LEU A 138 15.36 -8.41 23.74
N GLY A 139 14.90 -7.63 24.72
CA GLY A 139 15.41 -7.63 26.09
C GLY A 139 16.87 -7.20 26.19
N LEU A 140 17.39 -6.47 25.20
CA LEU A 140 18.77 -6.02 25.21
C LEU A 140 18.96 -4.96 26.29
N ASP A 141 19.96 -5.18 27.13
CA ASP A 141 20.30 -4.31 28.25
C ASP A 141 19.17 -4.19 29.32
N LYS A 142 18.20 -5.11 29.31
CA LYS A 142 17.10 -5.20 30.30
C LYS A 142 17.36 -6.29 31.35
N PRO A 143 17.43 -5.94 32.64
CA PRO A 143 17.82 -6.88 33.68
C PRO A 143 16.73 -7.91 34.04
N LEU A 144 15.46 -7.65 33.72
CA LEU A 144 14.35 -8.56 34.03
C LEU A 144 13.78 -9.31 32.80
N ALA A 145 14.34 -9.09 31.60
CA ALA A 145 13.92 -9.87 30.43
C ALA A 145 14.37 -11.34 30.58
N GLU A 146 13.47 -12.28 30.32
CA GLU A 146 13.79 -13.71 30.33
C GLU A 146 14.17 -14.17 28.92
N VAL A 147 15.43 -14.57 28.73
CA VAL A 147 15.95 -15.01 27.42
C VAL A 147 16.40 -16.47 27.53
N ASP A 148 15.76 -17.35 26.77
CA ASP A 148 16.15 -18.76 26.62
C ASP A 148 16.57 -19.04 25.19
N ARG A 149 17.63 -19.83 25.01
CA ARG A 149 18.17 -20.16 23.69
C ARG A 149 18.37 -21.66 23.53
N THR A 150 17.79 -22.20 22.47
CA THR A 150 17.99 -23.60 22.04
C THR A 150 18.47 -23.63 20.58
N GLY A 151 19.79 -23.79 20.39
CA GLY A 151 20.41 -23.78 19.06
C GLY A 151 20.29 -22.39 18.41
N ASN A 152 19.64 -22.34 17.24
CA ASN A 152 19.37 -21.10 16.50
C ASN A 152 18.04 -20.42 16.86
N HIS A 153 17.25 -21.02 17.75
CA HIS A 153 15.99 -20.47 18.23
C HIS A 153 16.18 -19.81 19.60
N ILE A 154 15.70 -18.58 19.75
CA ILE A 154 15.72 -17.82 21.00
C ILE A 154 14.29 -17.42 21.33
N THR A 155 13.87 -17.61 22.57
CA THR A 155 12.59 -17.15 23.10
C THR A 155 12.86 -16.07 24.14
N ILE A 156 12.10 -14.98 24.08
CA ILE A 156 12.29 -13.77 24.88
C ILE A 156 10.93 -13.36 25.47
N ASP A 157 10.87 -13.26 26.80
CA ASP A 157 9.81 -12.57 27.53
C ASP A 157 10.33 -11.14 27.87
N PRO A 158 9.80 -10.08 27.23
CA PRO A 158 10.27 -8.72 27.45
C PRO A 158 10.09 -8.25 28.90
N ASP A 159 10.97 -7.36 29.36
CA ASP A 159 10.84 -6.71 30.67
C ASP A 159 9.69 -5.70 30.64
N ASP A 160 8.50 -6.11 31.08
CA ASP A 160 7.27 -5.32 31.06
C ASP A 160 7.39 -3.97 31.78
N ALA A 161 8.09 -3.93 32.90
CA ALA A 161 8.34 -2.70 33.65
C ALA A 161 9.26 -1.75 32.87
N SER A 162 10.40 -2.24 32.39
CA SER A 162 11.35 -1.42 31.64
C SER A 162 10.79 -0.95 30.29
N PHE A 163 9.99 -1.80 29.62
CA PHE A 163 9.35 -1.47 28.35
C PHE A 163 8.34 -0.32 28.52
N CYS A 164 7.51 -0.40 29.56
CA CYS A 164 6.49 0.61 29.84
C CYS A 164 7.04 1.89 30.48
N GLU A 165 8.25 1.87 31.06
CA GLU A 165 8.91 3.05 31.61
C GLU A 165 9.61 3.90 30.53
N GLU A 166 10.14 3.28 29.48
CA GLU A 166 10.93 3.97 28.45
C GLU A 166 10.12 4.64 27.35
N GLU A 167 8.98 4.07 26.95
CA GLU A 167 8.31 4.47 25.70
C GLU A 167 7.05 5.32 25.90
N LEU A 168 6.50 5.39 27.13
CA LEU A 168 5.11 5.86 27.33
C LEU A 168 4.88 6.89 28.44
N LEU A 169 5.88 7.23 29.25
CA LEU A 169 5.65 8.12 30.39
C LEU A 169 6.03 9.57 30.06
N ASP A 170 5.16 10.25 29.32
CA ASP A 170 5.02 11.70 29.49
C ASP A 170 4.74 11.99 30.98
N GLU A 171 5.11 13.18 31.47
CA GLU A 171 4.97 13.60 32.89
C GLU A 171 3.51 13.52 33.40
N SER A 172 2.55 13.30 32.50
CA SER A 172 1.11 13.19 32.73
C SER A 172 0.55 11.77 32.92
N SER A 173 1.38 10.73 32.76
CA SER A 173 1.00 9.32 32.88
C SER A 173 0.56 8.92 34.30
N THR A 174 -0.50 8.11 34.41
CA THR A 174 -1.03 7.65 35.70
C THR A 174 -0.59 6.22 36.04
N ALA A 175 -0.73 5.84 37.31
CA ALA A 175 -0.46 4.47 37.76
C ALA A 175 -1.36 3.43 37.07
N ASN A 176 -2.53 3.83 36.57
CA ASN A 176 -3.39 2.95 35.79
C ASN A 176 -2.82 2.74 34.38
N ASP A 177 -2.34 3.80 33.72
CA ASP A 177 -1.78 3.71 32.37
C ASP A 177 -0.53 2.80 32.35
N LEU A 178 0.30 2.88 33.40
CA LEU A 178 1.43 1.98 33.58
C LEU A 178 0.98 0.52 33.77
N ALA A 179 -0.05 0.28 34.56
CA ALA A 179 -0.59 -1.07 34.79
C ALA A 179 -1.26 -1.65 33.54
N ASP A 180 -1.94 -0.83 32.75
CA ASP A 180 -2.55 -1.22 31.49
C ASP A 180 -1.47 -1.57 30.45
N CYS A 181 -0.39 -0.78 30.38
CA CYS A 181 0.78 -1.09 29.54
C CYS A 181 1.43 -2.42 29.95
N GLN A 182 1.71 -2.64 31.23
CA GLN A 182 2.28 -3.90 31.71
C GLN A 182 1.35 -5.09 31.40
N SER A 183 0.03 -4.88 31.47
CA SER A 183 -0.92 -5.92 31.08
C SER A 183 -0.90 -6.23 29.58
N LEU A 184 -0.52 -5.29 28.72
CA LEU A 184 -0.33 -5.54 27.29
C LEU A 184 0.99 -6.28 27.03
N VAL A 185 2.10 -5.79 27.60
CA VAL A 185 3.44 -6.35 27.39
C VAL A 185 3.56 -7.77 27.95
N SER A 186 2.92 -8.07 29.08
CA SER A 186 2.90 -9.43 29.65
C SER A 186 2.22 -10.49 28.79
N ASN A 187 1.52 -10.10 27.72
CA ASN A 187 0.98 -11.02 26.71
C ASN A 187 1.87 -11.13 25.46
N LEU A 188 2.99 -10.41 25.42
CA LEU A 188 3.96 -10.48 24.34
C LEU A 188 4.96 -11.62 24.59
N LEU A 189 5.33 -12.30 23.51
CA LEU A 189 6.43 -13.25 23.49
C LEU A 189 7.18 -13.04 22.18
N VAL A 190 8.49 -12.88 22.24
CA VAL A 190 9.32 -12.68 21.06
C VAL A 190 10.14 -13.94 20.80
N GLU A 191 10.12 -14.43 19.57
CA GLU A 191 10.93 -15.55 19.11
C GLU A 191 11.90 -15.07 18.04
N VAL A 192 13.15 -15.55 18.08
CA VAL A 192 14.16 -15.27 17.05
C VAL A 192 14.67 -16.59 16.50
N ASP A 193 14.40 -16.82 15.21
CA ASP A 193 14.90 -17.94 14.44
C ASP A 193 16.05 -17.44 13.53
N ALA A 194 17.27 -17.57 14.02
CA ALA A 194 18.45 -17.12 13.29
C ALA A 194 18.86 -18.13 12.20
N ALA A 195 18.92 -17.68 10.94
CA ALA A 195 19.48 -18.47 9.85
C ALA A 195 21.02 -18.40 9.85
N THR A 196 21.55 -17.18 10.05
CA THR A 196 22.97 -16.87 10.23
C THR A 196 23.12 -15.80 11.31
N GLU A 197 24.34 -15.38 11.61
CA GLU A 197 24.57 -14.27 12.53
C GLU A 197 23.95 -12.94 12.08
N ASP A 198 23.74 -12.74 10.77
CA ASP A 198 23.24 -11.48 10.19
C ASP A 198 21.90 -11.64 9.45
N SER A 199 21.28 -12.82 9.49
CA SER A 199 19.96 -13.05 8.88
C SER A 199 19.10 -14.02 9.67
N GLY A 200 17.79 -13.80 9.66
CA GLY A 200 16.84 -14.62 10.40
C GLY A 200 15.46 -13.99 10.45
N LEU A 201 14.61 -14.55 11.29
CA LEU A 201 13.23 -14.14 11.51
C LEU A 201 13.03 -13.80 12.97
N ILE A 202 12.45 -12.63 13.26
CA ILE A 202 11.91 -12.28 14.58
C ILE A 202 10.39 -12.40 14.50
N THR A 203 9.78 -13.19 15.36
CA THR A 203 8.33 -13.35 15.47
C THR A 203 7.87 -12.76 16.79
N VAL A 204 7.08 -11.69 16.74
CA VAL A 204 6.40 -11.12 17.91
C VAL A 204 5.03 -11.75 17.99
N ASN A 205 4.76 -12.45 19.09
CA ASN A 205 3.48 -13.06 19.39
C ASN A 205 2.73 -12.22 20.41
N PHE A 206 1.42 -12.05 20.23
CA PHE A 206 0.53 -11.52 21.25
C PHE A 206 -0.51 -12.58 21.61
N ALA A 207 -0.62 -12.92 22.90
CA ALA A 207 -1.53 -13.96 23.38
C ALA A 207 -1.42 -15.28 22.59
N GLN A 208 -0.18 -15.71 22.29
CA GLN A 208 0.16 -16.93 21.53
C GLN A 208 -0.27 -16.91 20.04
N GLN A 209 -0.55 -15.74 19.49
CA GLN A 209 -0.79 -15.56 18.05
C GLN A 209 0.31 -14.69 17.46
N GLU A 210 0.82 -15.06 16.29
CA GLU A 210 1.78 -14.24 15.54
C GLU A 210 1.15 -12.88 15.25
N LEU A 211 1.77 -11.81 15.72
CA LEU A 211 1.33 -10.43 15.51
C LEU A 211 2.15 -9.77 14.40
N LEU A 212 3.47 -9.85 14.52
CA LEU A 212 4.43 -9.22 13.64
C LEU A 212 5.58 -10.18 13.36
N LEU A 213 5.91 -10.36 12.08
CA LEU A 213 7.06 -11.10 11.61
C LEU A 213 8.05 -10.13 10.98
N ILE A 214 9.30 -10.18 11.43
CA ILE A 214 10.39 -9.32 10.95
C ILE A 214 11.50 -10.19 10.37
N GLY A 215 11.56 -10.28 9.05
CA GLY A 215 12.69 -10.90 8.36
C GLY A 215 13.84 -9.90 8.26
N TYR A 216 15.01 -10.23 8.79
CA TYR A 216 16.21 -9.39 8.70
C TYR A 216 17.30 -10.08 7.87
N SER A 217 17.97 -9.31 7.02
CA SER A 217 19.19 -9.73 6.31
C SER A 217 20.00 -8.48 5.91
N PRO A 218 21.28 -8.63 5.48
CA PRO A 218 22.09 -7.48 5.06
C PRO A 218 21.59 -6.77 3.80
N VAL A 219 20.80 -7.46 2.98
CA VAL A 219 20.31 -6.96 1.68
C VAL A 219 18.81 -6.75 1.67
N SER A 220 18.06 -7.34 2.60
CA SER A 220 16.60 -7.33 2.62
C SER A 220 16.02 -7.16 4.03
N THR A 221 14.87 -6.51 4.16
CA THR A 221 14.02 -6.51 5.36
C THR A 221 12.61 -6.89 4.98
N ASN A 222 11.86 -7.54 5.85
CA ASN A 222 10.44 -7.80 5.60
C ASN A 222 9.68 -7.63 6.90
N TYR A 223 8.52 -7.00 6.84
CA TYR A 223 7.61 -6.84 7.96
C TYR A 223 6.26 -7.38 7.55
N GLU A 224 5.75 -8.37 8.25
CA GLU A 224 4.41 -8.92 8.00
C GLU A 224 3.58 -8.86 9.26
N ILE A 225 2.42 -8.21 9.18
CA ILE A 225 1.46 -8.08 10.28
C ILE A 225 0.29 -9.03 10.00
N LYS A 226 -0.07 -9.82 11.01
CA LYS A 226 -1.21 -10.74 10.98
C LYS A 226 -2.41 -10.11 11.68
N LEU A 227 -3.50 -9.91 10.94
CA LEU A 227 -4.69 -9.24 11.46
C LEU A 227 -5.45 -9.98 12.59
N PRO A 228 -5.45 -11.33 12.67
CA PRO A 228 -6.08 -12.02 13.81
C PRO A 228 -5.49 -11.68 15.18
N ALA A 229 -4.16 -11.53 15.26
CA ALA A 229 -3.51 -11.12 16.51
C ALA A 229 -3.75 -9.64 16.81
N VAL A 230 -3.86 -8.78 15.80
CA VAL A 230 -4.31 -7.39 15.97
C VAL A 230 -5.73 -7.36 16.54
N GLU A 231 -6.66 -8.18 16.05
CA GLU A 231 -8.01 -8.29 16.61
C GLU A 231 -7.95 -8.68 18.09
N THR A 232 -7.09 -9.63 18.43
CA THR A 232 -6.88 -10.07 19.82
C THR A 232 -6.32 -8.94 20.69
N LEU A 233 -5.35 -8.18 20.19
CA LEU A 233 -4.78 -7.01 20.85
C LEU A 233 -5.82 -5.92 21.09
N LEU A 234 -6.59 -5.55 20.06
CA LEU A 234 -7.63 -4.53 20.17
C LEU A 234 -8.73 -4.92 21.17
N ASN A 235 -9.17 -6.19 21.13
CA ASN A 235 -10.12 -6.71 22.11
C ASN A 235 -9.59 -6.66 23.53
N HIS A 236 -8.28 -6.85 23.74
CA HIS A 236 -7.66 -6.75 25.06
C HIS A 236 -7.57 -5.29 25.53
N VAL A 237 -7.20 -4.36 24.65
CA VAL A 237 -7.21 -2.92 24.94
C VAL A 237 -8.60 -2.44 25.35
N GLU A 238 -9.65 -2.81 24.60
CA GLU A 238 -11.05 -2.45 24.94
C GLU A 238 -11.47 -2.99 26.32
N GLN A 239 -10.99 -4.17 26.69
CA GLN A 239 -11.26 -4.76 28.02
C GLN A 239 -10.57 -3.97 29.14
N LEU A 240 -9.33 -3.52 28.94
CA LEU A 240 -8.60 -2.69 29.89
C LEU A 240 -9.28 -1.32 30.06
N ASP A 241 -9.80 -0.75 28.97
CA ASP A 241 -10.54 0.51 28.97
C ASP A 241 -11.91 0.42 29.67
N GLY A 242 -12.35 -0.79 30.05
CA GLY A 242 -13.68 -1.07 30.58
C GLY A 242 -14.78 -0.88 29.55
N GLY A 243 -14.41 -0.92 28.27
CA GLY A 243 -15.28 -0.89 27.13
C GLY A 243 -16.12 -2.16 27.02
N SER A 244 -17.18 -2.07 26.23
CA SER A 244 -18.08 -3.20 25.94
C SER A 244 -18.46 -3.25 24.47
N GLY A 245 -17.79 -2.43 23.64
CA GLY A 245 -17.96 -2.50 22.20
C GLY A 245 -17.42 -3.82 21.69
N SER A 246 -18.09 -4.40 20.70
CA SER A 246 -17.45 -5.43 19.90
C SER A 246 -16.46 -4.75 18.96
N MET A 247 -15.25 -5.28 18.88
CA MET A 247 -14.28 -4.90 17.86
C MET A 247 -14.67 -5.49 16.50
N PRO A 248 -14.18 -4.95 15.37
CA PRO A 248 -14.28 -5.63 14.09
C PRO A 248 -13.58 -6.99 14.16
N SER A 249 -14.14 -7.99 13.47
CA SER A 249 -13.38 -9.20 13.19
C SER A 249 -12.42 -8.94 12.04
N MET A 250 -11.16 -9.37 12.18
CA MET A 250 -10.10 -9.10 11.21
C MET A 250 -9.32 -10.39 10.88
N GLN A 251 -9.14 -10.64 9.59
CA GLN A 251 -8.39 -11.79 9.06
C GLN A 251 -7.46 -11.35 7.93
N GLY A 252 -6.42 -12.15 7.70
CA GLY A 252 -5.44 -11.94 6.64
C GLY A 252 -4.13 -11.35 7.15
N ALA A 253 -3.27 -11.00 6.20
CA ALA A 253 -1.91 -10.55 6.48
C ALA A 253 -1.47 -9.50 5.48
N LEU A 254 -0.78 -8.48 5.99
CA LEU A 254 -0.18 -7.41 5.20
C LEU A 254 1.34 -7.48 5.35
N ARG A 255 2.04 -7.51 4.23
CA ARG A 255 3.50 -7.55 4.18
C ARG A 255 4.05 -6.35 3.47
N PHE A 256 4.98 -5.70 4.14
CA PHE A 256 5.90 -4.76 3.57
C PHE A 256 7.26 -5.43 3.38
N SER A 257 7.83 -5.30 2.19
CA SER A 257 9.13 -5.89 1.87
C SER A 257 10.14 -4.80 1.52
N ALA A 258 11.39 -5.07 1.90
CA ALA A 258 12.58 -4.23 1.81
C ALA A 258 13.80 -4.91 1.12
N THR A 259 14.50 -4.35 0.12
CA THR A 259 15.77 -4.90 -0.43
C THR A 259 16.57 -3.88 -1.23
N VAL A 260 17.85 -3.75 -0.92
CA VAL A 260 18.75 -2.93 -1.73
C VAL A 260 19.94 -3.76 -2.13
N ASN A 261 20.22 -3.77 -3.43
CA ASN A 261 21.49 -4.22 -3.94
C ASN A 261 22.40 -3.01 -4.18
N ASN A 262 23.57 -3.04 -3.56
CA ASN A 262 24.60 -2.01 -3.68
C ASN A 262 25.98 -2.66 -3.83
N ASP A 263 26.09 -3.64 -4.72
CA ASP A 263 27.31 -4.42 -4.94
C ASP A 263 28.45 -3.58 -5.55
N ALA A 264 28.16 -2.48 -6.26
CA ALA A 264 29.14 -1.57 -6.83
C ALA A 264 28.60 -0.13 -7.00
N VAL A 265 29.50 0.84 -7.06
CA VAL A 265 29.18 2.25 -7.34
C VAL A 265 28.57 2.38 -8.75
N ASN A 266 27.38 2.97 -8.87
CA ASN A 266 26.54 3.05 -10.08
C ASN A 266 25.94 1.72 -10.54
N ALA A 267 25.81 0.74 -9.63
CA ALA A 267 25.06 -0.50 -9.83
C ALA A 267 24.02 -0.69 -8.73
N GLU A 268 23.59 0.41 -8.12
CA GLU A 268 22.54 0.44 -7.13
C GLU A 268 21.21 0.04 -7.76
N SER A 269 20.55 -0.97 -7.19
CA SER A 269 19.16 -1.26 -7.47
C SER A 269 18.40 -1.51 -6.18
N GLY A 270 17.09 -1.26 -6.23
CA GLY A 270 16.20 -1.49 -5.13
C GLY A 270 14.77 -1.52 -5.62
N THR A 271 13.92 -2.14 -4.84
CA THR A 271 12.47 -2.17 -5.02
C THR A 271 11.80 -1.58 -3.75
N PHE A 272 10.48 -1.45 -3.73
CA PHE A 272 9.59 -1.42 -2.58
C PHE A 272 8.26 -2.07 -2.86
N SER A 273 7.69 -2.80 -1.90
CA SER A 273 6.43 -3.50 -2.13
C SER A 273 5.60 -3.60 -0.87
N ILE A 274 4.31 -3.34 -1.04
CA ILE A 274 3.26 -3.54 -0.04
C ILE A 274 2.31 -4.56 -0.65
N SER A 275 2.09 -5.66 0.07
CA SER A 275 1.31 -6.78 -0.42
C SER A 275 0.35 -7.32 0.63
N VAL A 276 -0.77 -7.84 0.17
CA VAL A 276 -1.67 -8.69 0.93
C VAL A 276 -1.21 -10.12 0.71
N THR A 277 -0.64 -10.76 1.72
CA THR A 277 -0.11 -12.13 1.60
C THR A 277 -1.15 -13.19 1.92
N GLU A 278 -2.14 -12.84 2.72
CA GLU A 278 -3.32 -13.66 3.02
C GLU A 278 -4.57 -12.79 2.84
N ALA A 279 -5.63 -13.37 2.27
CA ALA A 279 -6.86 -12.65 1.96
C ALA A 279 -7.36 -11.84 3.18
N LEU A 280 -7.53 -10.53 3.00
CA LEU A 280 -8.05 -9.67 4.05
C LEU A 280 -9.55 -9.85 4.18
N SER A 281 -10.03 -9.88 5.42
CA SER A 281 -11.45 -9.74 5.73
C SER A 281 -11.61 -8.89 6.99
N ILE A 282 -12.37 -7.81 6.89
CA ILE A 282 -12.71 -6.93 8.01
C ILE A 282 -14.23 -6.86 8.08
N ILE A 283 -14.80 -7.35 9.18
CA ILE A 283 -16.25 -7.38 9.39
C ILE A 283 -16.56 -6.52 10.61
N GLY A 284 -17.21 -5.39 10.36
CA GLY A 284 -17.66 -4.47 11.39
C GLY A 284 -19.03 -4.79 11.95
N ASN A 285 -19.33 -4.19 13.09
CA ASN A 285 -20.61 -4.34 13.79
C ASN A 285 -21.72 -3.45 13.23
N ASP A 286 -21.34 -2.51 12.37
CA ASP A 286 -22.19 -1.56 11.64
C ASP A 286 -22.63 -2.09 10.28
N GLY A 287 -22.36 -3.37 9.98
CA GLY A 287 -22.66 -3.96 8.67
C GLY A 287 -21.57 -3.68 7.61
N THR A 288 -20.46 -3.04 7.99
CA THR A 288 -19.27 -2.94 7.13
C THR A 288 -18.68 -4.34 6.91
N ASN A 289 -18.41 -4.70 5.66
CA ASN A 289 -17.73 -5.94 5.29
C ASN A 289 -16.79 -5.68 4.13
N ILE A 290 -15.49 -5.70 4.40
CA ILE A 290 -14.44 -5.47 3.41
C ILE A 290 -13.66 -6.78 3.26
N SER A 291 -13.45 -7.19 2.01
CA SER A 291 -12.60 -8.33 1.68
C SER A 291 -11.73 -8.03 0.47
N LEU A 292 -10.48 -8.45 0.54
CA LEU A 292 -9.48 -8.24 -0.51
C LEU A 292 -8.67 -9.52 -0.68
N GLN A 293 -8.61 -10.04 -1.91
CA GLN A 293 -7.77 -11.21 -2.23
C GLN A 293 -6.26 -10.86 -2.11
N PRO A 294 -5.38 -11.88 -1.97
CA PRO A 294 -3.94 -11.66 -2.02
C PRO A 294 -3.54 -10.85 -3.25
N SER A 295 -2.66 -9.87 -3.05
CA SER A 295 -2.42 -8.82 -4.03
C SER A 295 -1.15 -8.02 -3.77
N THR A 296 -0.62 -7.38 -4.81
CA THR A 296 0.43 -6.36 -4.69
C THR A 296 -0.23 -4.98 -4.75
N LEU A 297 -0.35 -4.31 -3.61
CA LEU A 297 -0.99 -3.00 -3.51
C LEU A 297 -0.14 -1.92 -4.18
N LEU A 298 1.17 -2.05 -4.05
CA LEU A 298 2.15 -1.17 -4.67
C LEU A 298 3.46 -1.94 -4.74
N SER A 299 4.12 -1.89 -5.88
CA SER A 299 5.51 -2.27 -6.02
C SER A 299 6.23 -1.21 -6.83
N VAL A 300 7.41 -0.78 -6.41
CA VAL A 300 8.24 0.18 -7.15
C VAL A 300 9.60 -0.44 -7.28
N SER A 301 10.23 -0.42 -8.44
CA SER A 301 11.63 -0.81 -8.58
C SER A 301 12.42 0.25 -9.29
N SER A 302 13.72 0.26 -9.07
CA SER A 302 14.64 1.11 -9.81
C SER A 302 16.02 0.49 -9.84
N ASP A 303 16.67 0.70 -10.98
CA ASP A 303 18.01 0.21 -11.29
C ASP A 303 18.79 1.37 -11.92
N THR A 304 19.81 1.83 -11.20
CA THR A 304 20.66 2.94 -11.62
C THR A 304 21.61 2.56 -12.76
N ALA A 305 21.97 1.28 -12.90
CA ALA A 305 22.85 0.82 -13.97
C ALA A 305 22.16 0.90 -15.34
N THR A 306 20.85 0.65 -15.36
CA THR A 306 20.01 0.71 -16.57
C THR A 306 19.20 1.99 -16.70
N THR A 307 19.32 2.90 -15.71
CA THR A 307 18.53 4.13 -15.59
C THR A 307 17.03 3.91 -15.75
N SER A 308 16.54 2.79 -15.21
CA SER A 308 15.13 2.39 -15.30
C SER A 308 14.45 2.42 -13.94
N ALA A 309 13.16 2.71 -13.96
CA ALA A 309 12.28 2.59 -12.81
C ALA A 309 10.97 1.94 -13.22
N SER A 310 10.32 1.22 -12.31
CA SER A 310 8.98 0.71 -12.54
C SER A 310 8.08 0.92 -11.33
N ILE A 311 6.78 1.10 -11.56
CA ILE A 311 5.72 1.13 -10.55
C ILE A 311 4.66 0.14 -11.01
N GLU A 312 4.23 -0.75 -10.12
CA GLU A 312 3.27 -1.81 -10.39
C GLU A 312 2.18 -1.83 -9.31
N PHE A 313 0.95 -1.98 -9.77
CA PHE A 313 -0.24 -2.25 -8.99
C PHE A 313 -0.83 -3.54 -9.53
N ASP A 314 -1.06 -4.53 -8.67
CA ASP A 314 -1.78 -5.77 -8.97
C ASP A 314 -2.71 -6.07 -7.80
N ILE A 315 -3.76 -5.26 -7.71
CA ILE A 315 -4.78 -5.36 -6.67
C ILE A 315 -5.72 -6.50 -7.04
N GLY A 316 -5.86 -7.47 -6.13
CA GLY A 316 -6.75 -8.60 -6.30
C GLY A 316 -8.22 -8.19 -6.23
N ALA A 317 -9.13 -9.16 -6.30
CA ALA A 317 -10.56 -8.88 -6.19
C ALA A 317 -10.89 -8.21 -4.85
N LEU A 318 -11.59 -7.07 -4.92
CA LEU A 318 -12.11 -6.34 -3.77
C LEU A 318 -13.63 -6.49 -3.72
N ASN A 319 -14.15 -6.68 -2.51
CA ASN A 319 -15.57 -6.52 -2.22
C ASN A 319 -15.71 -5.73 -0.91
N ALA A 320 -16.30 -4.56 -0.97
CA ALA A 320 -16.54 -3.67 0.16
C ALA A 320 -18.04 -3.34 0.24
N ALA A 321 -18.68 -3.83 1.29
CA ALA A 321 -20.08 -3.55 1.61
C ALA A 321 -20.15 -2.61 2.82
N PHE A 322 -21.04 -1.63 2.74
CA PHE A 322 -21.30 -0.64 3.78
C PHE A 322 -22.82 -0.58 4.01
N SER A 323 -23.22 -0.43 5.27
CA SER A 323 -24.62 -0.18 5.62
C SER A 323 -24.74 1.23 6.20
N SER A 324 -25.60 2.05 5.63
CA SER A 324 -25.98 3.34 6.22
C SER A 324 -27.38 3.24 6.82
N ASP A 325 -27.51 3.72 8.05
CA ASP A 325 -28.80 3.90 8.70
C ASP A 325 -29.29 5.31 8.35
N ASP A 326 -29.76 5.49 7.10
CA ASP A 326 -30.34 6.77 6.70
C ASP A 326 -31.75 6.92 7.29
N ASP A 327 -31.95 8.04 7.98
CA ASP A 327 -33.15 8.42 8.73
C ASP A 327 -34.39 8.60 7.82
N ALA A 328 -34.98 7.52 7.29
CA ALA A 328 -36.42 7.45 6.93
C ALA A 328 -36.88 6.09 6.39
N ASP A 329 -36.07 5.38 5.58
CA ASP A 329 -36.57 4.31 4.69
C ASP A 329 -35.95 2.91 4.92
N GLY A 330 -35.11 2.76 5.95
CA GLY A 330 -34.46 1.49 6.31
C GLY A 330 -32.96 1.48 5.95
N LEU A 331 -32.24 0.45 6.41
CA LEU A 331 -30.81 0.28 6.17
C LEU A 331 -30.53 0.21 4.66
N SER A 332 -29.80 1.18 4.11
CA SER A 332 -29.33 1.11 2.73
C SER A 332 -27.99 0.38 2.69
N THR A 333 -27.86 -0.61 1.80
CA THR A 333 -26.63 -1.38 1.63
C THR A 333 -25.94 -0.99 0.34
N SER A 334 -24.76 -0.39 0.44
CA SER A 334 -23.89 -0.08 -0.69
C SER A 334 -22.80 -1.13 -0.82
N VAL A 335 -22.59 -1.69 -2.01
CA VAL A 335 -21.53 -2.67 -2.29
C VAL A 335 -20.70 -2.21 -3.48
N LEU A 336 -19.41 -2.00 -3.26
CA LEU A 336 -18.38 -1.80 -4.28
C LEU A 336 -17.63 -3.12 -4.49
N ALA A 337 -17.62 -3.62 -5.72
CA ALA A 337 -16.91 -4.85 -6.06
C ALA A 337 -16.17 -4.74 -7.40
N PHE A 338 -14.94 -5.26 -7.46
CA PHE A 338 -14.20 -5.41 -8.72
C PHE A 338 -13.35 -6.69 -8.70
N ALA A 339 -13.06 -7.25 -9.88
CA ALA A 339 -12.38 -8.54 -10.02
C ALA A 339 -10.85 -8.47 -9.85
N GLY A 340 -10.28 -7.29 -10.06
CA GLY A 340 -8.89 -6.93 -9.79
C GLY A 340 -8.63 -5.56 -10.39
N LEU A 341 -7.49 -4.95 -10.08
CA LEU A 341 -7.00 -3.75 -10.75
C LEU A 341 -5.51 -3.94 -10.99
N THR A 342 -5.12 -3.83 -12.25
CA THR A 342 -3.72 -3.96 -12.66
C THR A 342 -3.28 -2.69 -13.35
N ALA A 343 -2.04 -2.28 -13.10
CA ALA A 343 -1.35 -1.26 -13.87
C ALA A 343 0.15 -1.39 -13.62
N ARG A 344 0.95 -1.28 -14.67
CA ARG A 344 2.41 -1.22 -14.57
C ARG A 344 2.93 -0.07 -15.40
N MET A 345 3.85 0.68 -14.83
CA MET A 345 4.47 1.83 -15.43
C MET A 345 5.98 1.64 -15.37
N ASP A 346 6.64 1.54 -16.51
CA ASP A 346 8.08 1.42 -16.64
C ASP A 346 8.62 2.71 -17.27
N VAL A 347 9.60 3.34 -16.63
CA VAL A 347 10.37 4.45 -17.18
C VAL A 347 11.77 3.96 -17.50
N SER A 348 12.29 4.35 -18.65
CA SER A 348 13.63 3.99 -19.10
C SER A 348 14.38 5.19 -19.67
N ASN A 349 15.72 5.08 -19.73
CA ASN A 349 16.60 6.08 -20.31
C ASN A 349 16.39 7.47 -19.68
N ASP A 350 16.47 7.57 -18.35
CA ASP A 350 16.37 8.85 -17.61
C ASP A 350 15.05 9.63 -17.78
N GLY A 351 13.98 8.99 -18.27
CA GLY A 351 12.68 9.63 -18.50
C GLY A 351 12.31 9.82 -19.97
N ASP A 352 13.19 9.47 -20.90
CA ASP A 352 12.95 9.64 -22.34
C ASP A 352 11.87 8.71 -22.89
N SER A 353 11.54 7.63 -22.18
CA SER A 353 10.44 6.73 -22.55
C SER A 353 9.67 6.27 -21.32
N LEU A 354 8.34 6.42 -21.41
CA LEU A 354 7.37 5.87 -20.47
C LEU A 354 6.60 4.75 -21.17
N LEU A 355 6.56 3.57 -20.57
CA LEU A 355 5.71 2.47 -20.98
C LEU A 355 4.70 2.20 -19.87
N VAL A 356 3.42 2.34 -20.18
CA VAL A 356 2.33 1.92 -19.32
C VAL A 356 1.74 0.63 -19.91
N SER A 357 1.64 -0.41 -19.11
CA SER A 357 1.17 -1.73 -19.51
C SER A 357 0.19 -2.29 -18.48
N ASN A 358 -0.59 -3.27 -18.92
CA ASN A 358 -1.53 -4.01 -18.09
C ASN A 358 -2.56 -3.15 -17.33
N VAL A 359 -2.97 -2.00 -17.87
CA VAL A 359 -4.01 -1.15 -17.26
C VAL A 359 -5.37 -1.81 -17.46
N GLY A 360 -6.01 -2.29 -16.39
CA GLY A 360 -7.25 -3.05 -16.50
C GLY A 360 -7.93 -3.33 -15.16
N ILE A 361 -9.18 -3.82 -15.22
CA ILE A 361 -9.98 -4.20 -14.03
C ILE A 361 -10.12 -5.72 -13.92
N GLY A 362 -9.04 -6.45 -14.24
CA GLY A 362 -9.05 -7.92 -14.25
C GLY A 362 -10.10 -8.53 -15.19
N ASN A 363 -10.57 -9.73 -14.86
CA ASN A 363 -11.52 -10.49 -15.69
C ASN A 363 -13.01 -10.16 -15.43
N GLY A 364 -13.32 -8.98 -14.86
CA GLY A 364 -14.69 -8.61 -14.51
C GLY A 364 -14.90 -7.11 -14.39
N PRO A 365 -16.17 -6.65 -14.32
CA PRO A 365 -16.45 -5.24 -14.14
C PRO A 365 -16.12 -4.76 -12.72
N LEU A 366 -15.84 -3.46 -12.59
CA LEU A 366 -16.07 -2.74 -11.35
C LEU A 366 -17.56 -2.40 -11.28
N THR A 367 -18.19 -2.69 -10.14
CA THR A 367 -19.61 -2.47 -9.91
C THR A 367 -19.83 -1.75 -8.59
N LEU A 368 -20.72 -0.76 -8.59
CA LEU A 368 -21.30 -0.17 -7.40
C LEU A 368 -22.79 -0.51 -7.41
N THR A 369 -23.25 -1.19 -6.36
CA THR A 369 -24.66 -1.50 -6.16
C THR A 369 -25.17 -0.83 -4.89
N VAL A 370 -26.40 -0.35 -4.92
CA VAL A 370 -27.11 0.17 -3.74
C VAL A 370 -28.45 -0.53 -3.68
N ASP A 371 -28.76 -1.15 -2.54
CA ASP A 371 -30.00 -1.91 -2.32
C ASP A 371 -30.29 -2.96 -3.41
N SER A 372 -29.20 -3.61 -3.88
CA SER A 372 -29.18 -4.60 -4.97
C SER A 372 -29.45 -4.04 -6.38
N GLU A 373 -29.49 -2.73 -6.55
CA GLU A 373 -29.55 -2.08 -7.87
C GLU A 373 -28.15 -1.63 -8.30
N GLU A 374 -27.74 -2.01 -9.52
CA GLU A 374 -26.45 -1.58 -10.11
C GLU A 374 -26.54 -0.10 -10.49
N LEU A 375 -25.80 0.75 -9.77
CA LEU A 375 -25.72 2.18 -10.04
C LEU A 375 -24.60 2.51 -11.01
N ILE A 376 -23.46 1.84 -10.88
CA ILE A 376 -22.29 2.06 -11.74
C ILE A 376 -21.73 0.71 -12.13
N LYS A 377 -21.39 0.58 -13.41
CA LYS A 377 -20.63 -0.53 -13.96
C LYS A 377 -19.56 0.00 -14.88
N LEU A 378 -18.32 -0.33 -14.57
CA LEU A 378 -17.17 -0.02 -15.40
C LEU A 378 -16.55 -1.32 -15.91
N VAL A 379 -16.51 -1.46 -17.23
CA VAL A 379 -15.82 -2.53 -17.94
C VAL A 379 -14.65 -1.91 -18.67
N MET A 380 -13.46 -2.44 -18.43
CA MET A 380 -12.25 -2.00 -19.10
C MET A 380 -11.39 -3.21 -19.40
N GLY A 381 -11.14 -3.45 -20.68
CA GLY A 381 -10.15 -4.45 -21.10
C GLY A 381 -8.75 -4.04 -20.65
N THR A 382 -7.85 -5.01 -20.49
CA THR A 382 -6.46 -4.69 -20.22
C THR A 382 -5.83 -4.03 -21.45
N PHE A 383 -5.25 -2.84 -21.28
CA PHE A 383 -4.53 -2.13 -22.34
C PHE A 383 -3.21 -1.54 -21.86
N GLY A 384 -2.40 -1.07 -22.80
CA GLY A 384 -1.16 -0.36 -22.53
C GLY A 384 -0.90 0.75 -23.55
N PHE A 385 -0.03 1.68 -23.20
CA PHE A 385 0.42 2.75 -24.08
C PHE A 385 1.86 3.15 -23.75
N SER A 386 2.58 3.70 -24.73
CA SER A 386 3.91 4.26 -24.54
C SER A 386 3.91 5.75 -24.87
N ILE A 387 4.69 6.53 -24.12
CA ILE A 387 4.97 7.94 -24.42
C ILE A 387 6.43 8.07 -24.84
N GLU A 388 6.64 8.68 -26.00
CA GLU A 388 7.97 9.08 -26.47
C GLU A 388 8.31 10.49 -25.96
N GLY A 389 9.32 10.62 -25.10
CA GLY A 389 9.63 11.87 -24.39
C GLY A 389 9.98 13.05 -25.30
N ASN A 390 10.64 12.81 -26.44
CA ASN A 390 11.03 13.86 -27.36
C ASN A 390 9.85 14.48 -28.15
N THR A 391 8.81 13.69 -28.39
CA THR A 391 7.68 14.10 -29.24
C THR A 391 6.39 14.28 -28.45
N GLY A 392 6.33 13.78 -27.21
CA GLY A 392 5.10 13.69 -26.43
C GLY A 392 4.05 12.77 -27.07
N THR A 393 4.45 11.94 -28.05
CA THR A 393 3.50 11.08 -28.76
C THR A 393 3.10 9.91 -27.87
N ILE A 394 1.80 9.76 -27.65
CA ILE A 394 1.19 8.65 -26.92
C ILE A 394 0.79 7.60 -27.96
N THR A 395 1.33 6.39 -27.88
CA THR A 395 0.97 5.28 -28.78
C THR A 395 0.34 4.16 -27.98
N LEU A 396 -0.85 3.71 -28.38
CA LEU A 396 -1.49 2.54 -27.80
C LEU A 396 -0.73 1.26 -28.20
N ASN A 397 -0.35 0.45 -27.22
CA ASN A 397 0.33 -0.83 -27.42
C ASN A 397 -0.66 -2.00 -27.52
N ASP A 398 -1.89 -1.78 -27.06
CA ASP A 398 -3.01 -2.70 -27.10
C ASP A 398 -4.28 -1.96 -27.51
N ASN A 399 -5.39 -2.68 -27.71
CA ASN A 399 -6.67 -2.04 -27.98
C ASN A 399 -7.21 -1.40 -26.68
N LEU A 400 -7.61 -0.13 -26.77
CA LEU A 400 -8.43 0.51 -25.75
C LEU A 400 -9.89 0.08 -25.97
N ASP A 401 -10.49 -0.49 -24.93
CA ASP A 401 -11.91 -0.82 -24.85
C ASP A 401 -12.41 -0.46 -23.45
N PHE A 402 -13.18 0.62 -23.38
CA PHE A 402 -13.69 1.21 -22.15
C PHE A 402 -15.20 1.40 -22.26
N LEU A 403 -15.92 0.96 -21.24
CA LEU A 403 -17.35 1.18 -21.08
C LEU A 403 -17.67 1.49 -19.62
N LEU A 404 -18.13 2.72 -19.36
CA LEU A 404 -18.77 3.13 -18.13
C LEU A 404 -20.28 3.14 -18.36
N SER A 405 -21.05 2.51 -17.48
CA SER A 405 -22.51 2.55 -17.46
C SER A 405 -22.97 3.06 -16.10
N ALA A 406 -23.95 3.95 -16.09
CA ALA A 406 -24.60 4.46 -14.89
C ALA A 406 -26.11 4.18 -14.95
N GLY A 407 -26.60 3.37 -14.03
CA GLY A 407 -27.95 2.82 -14.06
C GLY A 407 -28.21 1.99 -15.32
N SER A 408 -29.46 1.91 -15.74
CA SER A 408 -29.89 1.04 -16.84
C SER A 408 -29.75 1.61 -18.26
N VAL A 409 -29.40 2.89 -18.39
CA VAL A 409 -29.58 3.64 -19.65
C VAL A 409 -28.43 4.57 -20.02
N ASN A 410 -27.67 5.08 -19.05
CA ASN A 410 -26.59 6.01 -19.34
C ASN A 410 -25.27 5.25 -19.54
N SER A 411 -24.54 5.56 -20.60
CA SER A 411 -23.23 4.94 -20.85
C SER A 411 -22.27 5.88 -21.55
N LEU A 412 -20.99 5.79 -21.19
CA LEU A 412 -19.85 6.40 -21.87
C LEU A 412 -18.94 5.28 -22.35
N SER A 413 -18.60 5.25 -23.63
CA SER A 413 -17.61 4.31 -24.18
C SER A 413 -16.51 5.01 -24.97
N ALA A 414 -15.34 4.40 -24.95
CA ALA A 414 -14.19 4.80 -25.76
C ALA A 414 -13.49 3.56 -26.31
N GLU A 415 -13.21 3.57 -27.60
CA GLU A 415 -12.54 2.47 -28.29
C GLU A 415 -11.45 3.04 -29.21
N ALA A 416 -10.27 2.42 -29.16
CA ALA A 416 -9.21 2.72 -30.12
C ALA A 416 -8.36 1.47 -30.37
N PRO A 417 -8.02 1.17 -31.64
CA PRO A 417 -7.19 0.03 -31.95
C PRO A 417 -5.73 0.25 -31.54
N THR A 418 -5.03 -0.87 -31.35
CA THR A 418 -3.58 -0.92 -31.14
C THR A 418 -2.84 -0.14 -32.24
N GLY A 419 -1.79 0.59 -31.84
CA GLY A 419 -1.00 1.44 -32.73
C GLY A 419 -1.62 2.81 -33.02
N THR A 420 -2.76 3.14 -32.40
CA THR A 420 -3.27 4.51 -32.41
C THR A 420 -2.26 5.43 -31.73
N ALA A 421 -1.79 6.44 -32.47
CA ALA A 421 -0.82 7.40 -31.98
C ALA A 421 -1.49 8.78 -31.88
N LEU A 422 -1.38 9.40 -30.71
CA LEU A 422 -1.93 10.71 -30.37
C LEU A 422 -0.79 11.67 -30.06
N THR A 423 -0.92 12.92 -30.50
CA THR A 423 -0.05 14.01 -30.08
C THR A 423 -0.89 15.20 -29.65
N VAL A 424 -0.44 15.91 -28.60
CA VAL A 424 -1.08 17.14 -28.14
C VAL A 424 -0.26 18.31 -28.68
N GLN A 425 -0.91 19.19 -29.41
CA GLN A 425 -0.32 20.42 -29.93
C GLN A 425 -0.25 21.49 -28.83
N ASP A 426 0.61 22.50 -29.00
CA ASP A 426 0.82 23.59 -28.02
C ASP A 426 -0.47 24.38 -27.68
N ASN A 427 -1.48 24.33 -28.55
CA ASN A 427 -2.78 24.97 -28.37
C ASN A 427 -3.78 24.08 -27.58
N GLY A 428 -3.36 22.91 -27.08
CA GLY A 428 -4.21 21.95 -26.36
C GLY A 428 -5.05 21.03 -27.26
N ILE A 429 -4.94 21.16 -28.58
CA ILE A 429 -5.64 20.30 -29.55
C ILE A 429 -4.90 18.97 -29.68
N SER A 430 -5.65 17.88 -29.64
CA SER A 430 -5.12 16.53 -29.85
C SER A 430 -5.30 16.10 -31.30
N GLN A 431 -4.29 15.46 -31.89
CA GLN A 431 -4.33 14.90 -33.25
C GLN A 431 -4.09 13.40 -33.24
N VAL A 432 -4.86 12.66 -34.04
CA VAL A 432 -4.59 11.23 -34.32
C VAL A 432 -3.59 11.13 -35.46
N LEU A 433 -2.36 10.74 -35.16
CA LEU A 433 -1.29 10.61 -36.16
C LEU A 433 -1.36 9.30 -36.94
N LEU A 434 -1.71 8.20 -36.27
CA LEU A 434 -1.70 6.83 -36.81
C LEU A 434 -2.77 5.97 -36.14
N GLY A 435 -3.05 4.80 -36.71
CA GLY A 435 -3.77 3.68 -36.08
C GLY A 435 -5.29 3.79 -35.96
N GLY A 436 -5.88 4.99 -35.96
CA GLY A 436 -7.32 5.22 -35.71
C GLY A 436 -8.33 4.43 -36.59
N PRO A 437 -9.65 4.62 -36.35
CA PRO A 437 -10.22 5.75 -35.62
C PRO A 437 -10.24 5.57 -34.11
N LEU A 438 -10.17 6.69 -33.38
CA LEU A 438 -10.62 6.78 -31.99
C LEU A 438 -12.13 7.01 -32.01
N LEU A 439 -12.88 6.12 -31.37
CA LEU A 439 -14.33 6.18 -31.25
C LEU A 439 -14.69 6.55 -29.81
N MET A 440 -15.58 7.53 -29.65
CA MET A 440 -16.16 7.87 -28.35
C MET A 440 -17.67 7.99 -28.51
N SER A 441 -18.43 7.45 -27.55
CA SER A 441 -19.89 7.55 -27.56
C SER A 441 -20.43 7.78 -26.17
N VAL A 442 -21.47 8.61 -26.08
CA VAL A 442 -22.27 8.79 -24.88
C VAL A 442 -23.72 8.49 -25.22
N VAL A 443 -24.38 7.76 -24.32
CA VAL A 443 -25.82 7.56 -24.27
C VAL A 443 -26.30 8.17 -22.97
N ASP A 444 -27.26 9.08 -23.07
CA ASP A 444 -27.88 9.77 -21.93
C ASP A 444 -29.41 9.73 -22.09
N ASP A 445 -30.14 9.25 -21.09
CA ASP A 445 -31.61 9.18 -21.08
C ASP A 445 -32.18 10.03 -19.95
N ASN A 446 -32.27 11.33 -20.23
CA ASN A 446 -32.88 12.33 -19.35
C ASN A 446 -34.36 12.56 -19.72
N ASP A 447 -35.26 11.66 -19.27
CA ASP A 447 -36.73 11.72 -19.41
C ASP A 447 -37.33 11.27 -20.77
N GLY A 448 -36.97 10.06 -21.24
CA GLY A 448 -37.88 9.23 -22.05
C GLY A 448 -37.58 9.13 -23.54
N ALA A 449 -36.46 9.71 -24.00
CA ALA A 449 -35.86 9.39 -25.28
C ALA A 449 -34.33 9.46 -25.14
N PRO A 450 -33.61 8.32 -25.28
CA PRO A 450 -32.16 8.31 -25.14
C PRO A 450 -31.53 9.19 -26.22
N ILE A 451 -30.72 10.14 -25.78
CA ILE A 451 -29.82 10.93 -26.62
C ILE A 451 -28.54 10.10 -26.77
N THR A 452 -28.21 9.74 -28.01
CA THR A 452 -26.93 9.12 -28.33
C THR A 452 -26.12 10.09 -29.14
N ASP A 453 -24.92 10.39 -28.66
CA ASP A 453 -23.94 11.17 -29.37
C ASP A 453 -22.66 10.34 -29.53
N SER A 454 -22.01 10.46 -30.68
CA SER A 454 -20.82 9.68 -31.00
C SER A 454 -19.91 10.43 -31.94
N ILE A 455 -18.62 10.38 -31.68
CA ILE A 455 -17.58 10.97 -32.52
C ILE A 455 -16.59 9.87 -32.94
N SER A 456 -16.16 9.94 -34.20
CA SER A 456 -15.13 9.09 -34.78
C SER A 456 -14.03 9.98 -35.32
N ILE A 457 -12.85 9.93 -34.71
CA ILE A 457 -11.71 10.77 -35.06
C ILE A 457 -10.74 9.91 -35.86
N GLY A 458 -10.60 10.21 -37.16
CA GLY A 458 -9.74 9.49 -38.08
C GLY A 458 -8.29 9.95 -38.01
N VAL A 459 -7.44 9.23 -38.74
CA VAL A 459 -6.03 9.62 -38.90
C VAL A 459 -5.94 10.97 -39.63
N GLY A 460 -5.20 11.89 -39.02
CA GLY A 460 -5.01 13.26 -39.48
C GLY A 460 -6.02 14.24 -38.87
N ASP A 461 -7.11 13.75 -38.28
CA ASP A 461 -8.14 14.60 -37.66
C ASP A 461 -7.70 15.07 -36.27
N CYS A 462 -8.22 16.24 -35.90
CA CYS A 462 -7.98 16.85 -34.61
C CYS A 462 -9.25 16.95 -33.77
N PHE A 463 -9.09 16.94 -32.46
CA PHE A 463 -10.17 17.07 -31.50
C PHE A 463 -9.70 17.83 -30.27
N MET A 464 -10.65 18.43 -29.56
CA MET A 464 -10.41 19.13 -28.30
C MET A 464 -11.56 18.89 -27.34
N ALA A 465 -11.30 19.14 -26.05
CA ALA A 465 -12.36 19.16 -25.05
C ALA A 465 -13.39 20.22 -25.42
N ASP A 466 -14.67 19.87 -25.31
CA ASP A 466 -15.77 20.79 -25.50
C ASP A 466 -16.25 21.32 -24.15
N ASP A 467 -15.93 22.58 -23.87
CA ASP A 467 -16.37 23.27 -22.65
C ASP A 467 -17.79 23.84 -22.78
N SER A 468 -18.50 23.55 -23.87
CA SER A 468 -19.87 24.03 -24.05
C SER A 468 -20.85 23.28 -23.13
N ILE A 469 -21.73 24.04 -22.47
CA ILE A 469 -22.72 23.49 -21.51
C ILE A 469 -23.83 22.69 -22.21
N ASP A 470 -23.90 22.77 -23.54
CA ASP A 470 -24.97 22.19 -24.36
C ASP A 470 -24.59 20.86 -25.04
N SER A 471 -23.33 20.40 -24.94
CA SER A 471 -22.89 19.13 -25.52
C SER A 471 -22.93 17.99 -24.50
N VAL A 472 -23.41 16.83 -24.96
CA VAL A 472 -23.45 15.60 -24.17
C VAL A 472 -22.11 14.86 -24.25
N LEU A 473 -21.38 15.00 -25.37
CA LEU A 473 -19.99 14.56 -25.50
C LEU A 473 -19.02 15.63 -25.00
N PRO A 474 -18.03 15.27 -24.16
CA PRO A 474 -17.01 16.21 -23.69
C PRO A 474 -15.95 16.55 -24.75
N PHE A 475 -16.11 16.13 -26.01
CA PHE A 475 -15.13 16.32 -27.07
C PHE A 475 -15.79 16.67 -28.41
N VAL A 476 -15.15 17.58 -29.15
CA VAL A 476 -15.56 17.98 -30.50
C VAL A 476 -14.40 17.91 -31.48
N ALA A 477 -14.72 17.68 -32.76
CA ALA A 477 -13.75 17.81 -33.83
C ALA A 477 -13.23 19.24 -33.92
N ALA A 478 -11.93 19.40 -34.05
CA ALA A 478 -11.23 20.66 -34.15
C ALA A 478 -10.54 20.80 -35.52
N ASP A 479 -10.31 22.04 -35.95
CA ASP A 479 -9.43 22.31 -37.09
C ASP A 479 -7.98 22.12 -36.63
N CYS A 480 -7.20 21.32 -37.35
CA CYS A 480 -5.81 21.03 -37.01
C CYS A 480 -4.87 22.23 -37.15
N GLY A 481 -5.35 23.37 -37.66
CA GLY A 481 -4.61 24.64 -37.68
C GLY A 481 -3.25 24.53 -38.37
N LEU A 482 -3.21 24.71 -39.69
CA LEU A 482 -1.94 24.82 -40.43
C LEU A 482 -1.15 26.08 -40.06
#